data_AF-A0A822YMM6-F1
#
_entry.id   AF-A0A822YMM6-F1
#
_cell.length_a   1.000
_cell.length_b   1.000
_cell.length_c   1.000
_cell.angle_alpha   90.00
_cell.angle_beta   90.00
_cell.angle_gamma   90.00
#
_symmetry.space_group_name_H-M   'P 1'
#
loop_
_entity.id
_entity.type
_entity.pdbx_description
1 polymer ?
#
loop_
_entity_poly.entity_id
_entity_poly.type
_entity_poly.pdbx_seq_one_letter_code
_entity_poly.pdbx_strand_id
1 'polypeptide(L)'
;MHLWKTRISGQTALWEDTWRNSTMGRCKPFYEMAHFISCPAAFRPRAHAASTYAPSVEKGRPVLQGLLAIDFLAKEVLGWAQAMPKYAGDLVKYVQTFLERTYERCRTSYTEAVLEKQSYMLIGRHDIENLMWLDPSSACLPSSFGQQSMECSASDAETVEVEAEISDLLWSLRPIKQENLIRDDNKLILLASLSDSLEYVADSIERLGQASLRPPEEGEENPKDKTHRHTRTSSAPPRDLASFAEEYRKLAIDCLKVLRVEMQLETIFHMQEITSREYLEDQDAEEPDEFIISLTAQITRRDEEMAPFVAEVKRNYIFGGICSVAANVSIKALADMKSINLFGVQQICRNSIALEQALAAIPSIDSEAVQQRFDRVRTYYELLNLPFEALLASITDHEYLFTAAEYLSLLKVAVPGREIPTDAKERVSQILSH
;
A
#
# COMPACT_ATOMS: atom_id res chain seq x y z
N MET A 1 -24.56 -6.12 35.36
CA MET A 1 -23.15 -6.51 35.57
C MET A 1 -22.91 -7.44 36.77
N HIS A 2 -23.60 -7.30 37.92
CA HIS A 2 -23.33 -8.14 39.10
C HIS A 2 -23.93 -9.55 39.09
N LEU A 3 -25.07 -9.79 38.42
CA LEU A 3 -25.72 -11.11 38.35
C LEU A 3 -25.11 -12.06 37.29
N TRP A 4 -24.32 -11.52 36.35
CA TRP A 4 -23.58 -12.31 35.37
C TRP A 4 -22.26 -12.87 35.92
N LYS A 5 -21.65 -12.18 36.91
CA LYS A 5 -20.43 -12.64 37.60
C LYS A 5 -20.67 -13.91 38.42
N THR A 6 -21.84 -14.05 39.05
CA THR A 6 -22.17 -15.16 39.95
C THR A 6 -22.59 -16.43 39.23
N ARG A 7 -23.15 -16.34 38.02
CA ARG A 7 -23.55 -17.52 37.23
C ARG A 7 -22.35 -18.19 36.55
N ILE A 8 -21.33 -17.40 36.22
CA ILE A 8 -20.04 -17.89 35.72
C ILE A 8 -19.22 -18.47 36.88
N SER A 9 -19.22 -17.86 38.07
CA SER A 9 -18.43 -18.34 39.23
C SER A 9 -18.93 -19.67 39.83
N GLY A 10 -20.23 -19.96 39.73
CA GLY A 10 -20.83 -21.17 40.29
C GLY A 10 -20.62 -22.43 39.45
N GLN A 11 -20.52 -22.29 38.12
CA GLN A 11 -20.18 -23.40 37.22
C GLN A 11 -18.67 -23.61 37.12
N THR A 12 -17.84 -22.60 37.37
CA THR A 12 -16.37 -22.76 37.43
C THR A 12 -15.89 -23.58 38.63
N ALA A 13 -16.53 -23.48 39.79
CA ALA A 13 -16.07 -24.18 41.00
C ALA A 13 -16.24 -25.71 40.94
N LEU A 14 -17.32 -26.20 40.33
CA LEU A 14 -17.55 -27.64 40.14
C LEU A 14 -16.65 -28.25 39.06
N TRP A 15 -16.17 -27.43 38.11
CA TRP A 15 -15.14 -27.83 37.17
C TRP A 15 -13.76 -27.76 37.85
N GLU A 16 -13.44 -26.75 38.66
CA GLU A 16 -12.15 -26.63 39.35
C GLU A 16 -11.75 -27.85 40.20
N ASP A 17 -12.67 -28.49 40.91
CA ASP A 17 -12.32 -29.66 41.76
C ASP A 17 -12.17 -30.96 40.98
N THR A 18 -12.88 -31.10 39.85
CA THR A 18 -12.68 -32.22 38.92
C THR A 18 -11.46 -32.00 38.00
N TRP A 19 -11.05 -30.74 37.82
CA TRP A 19 -9.95 -30.30 36.95
C TRP A 19 -8.59 -30.19 37.64
N ARG A 20 -8.55 -30.11 38.97
CA ARG A 20 -7.30 -30.05 39.73
C ARG A 20 -6.49 -31.36 39.68
N ASN A 21 -7.11 -32.47 39.29
CA ASN A 21 -6.54 -33.82 39.41
C ASN A 21 -6.16 -34.50 38.08
N SER A 22 -6.25 -33.84 36.93
CA SER A 22 -5.74 -34.40 35.67
C SER A 22 -4.76 -33.44 34.99
N THR A 23 -3.47 -33.76 35.11
CA THR A 23 -2.40 -33.62 34.10
C THR A 23 -2.58 -32.56 32.99
N MET A 24 -2.93 -31.32 33.33
CA MET A 24 -3.18 -30.27 32.33
C MET A 24 -2.63 -28.90 32.78
N GLY A 25 -1.31 -28.82 32.94
CA GLY A 25 -0.58 -27.54 33.03
C GLY A 25 -0.49 -26.77 31.70
N ARG A 26 -1.21 -27.18 30.66
CA ARG A 26 -1.07 -26.69 29.27
C ARG A 26 -2.12 -25.66 28.82
N CYS A 27 -3.12 -25.31 29.65
CA CYS A 27 -4.15 -24.33 29.29
C CYS A 27 -3.93 -22.90 29.84
N LYS A 28 -3.01 -22.71 30.79
CA LYS A 28 -2.53 -21.38 31.26
C LYS A 28 -2.04 -20.44 30.13
N PRO A 29 -1.37 -20.94 29.06
CA PRO A 29 -0.89 -20.10 27.96
C PRO A 29 -2.03 -19.44 27.17
N PHE A 30 -3.22 -20.05 27.09
CA PHE A 30 -4.28 -19.56 26.21
C PHE A 30 -4.97 -18.29 26.72
N TYR A 31 -5.21 -18.19 28.04
CA TYR A 31 -5.77 -16.99 28.66
C TYR A 31 -4.74 -15.86 28.71
N GLU A 32 -3.47 -16.19 28.97
CA GLU A 32 -2.35 -15.25 28.92
C GLU A 32 -2.10 -14.72 27.50
N MET A 33 -2.27 -15.54 26.46
CA MET A 33 -2.07 -15.13 25.06
C MET A 33 -3.18 -14.19 24.55
N ALA A 34 -4.45 -14.43 24.91
CA ALA A 34 -5.54 -13.50 24.59
C ALA A 34 -5.31 -12.12 25.24
N HIS A 35 -4.71 -12.09 26.42
CA HIS A 35 -4.28 -10.87 27.10
C HIS A 35 -3.01 -10.26 26.45
N PHE A 36 -2.10 -11.09 25.95
CA PHE A 36 -0.89 -10.67 25.24
C PHE A 36 -1.20 -9.99 23.90
N ILE A 37 -2.15 -10.51 23.11
CA ILE A 37 -2.63 -9.88 21.86
C ILE A 37 -3.29 -8.53 22.14
N SER A 38 -3.83 -8.32 23.35
CA SER A 38 -4.40 -7.04 23.77
C SER A 38 -3.34 -6.02 24.22
N CYS A 39 -2.06 -6.41 24.26
CA CYS A 39 -0.96 -5.54 24.66
C CYS A 39 -0.33 -4.87 23.42
N PRO A 40 0.00 -3.56 23.45
CA PRO A 40 0.73 -2.89 22.36
C PRO A 40 2.06 -3.59 22.00
N ALA A 41 2.64 -4.36 22.93
CA ALA A 41 3.84 -5.15 22.69
C ALA A 41 3.65 -6.26 21.63
N ALA A 42 2.42 -6.76 21.42
CA ALA A 42 2.12 -7.79 20.42
C ALA A 42 2.28 -7.28 18.97
N PHE A 43 2.18 -5.97 18.77
CA PHE A 43 2.35 -5.29 17.49
C PHE A 43 3.76 -4.72 17.30
N ARG A 44 4.75 -5.21 18.08
CA ARG A 44 6.15 -4.91 17.82
C ARG A 44 6.72 -5.93 16.83
N PRO A 45 7.21 -5.48 15.65
CA PRO A 45 7.84 -6.40 14.71
C PRO A 45 9.19 -6.91 15.24
N ARG A 46 9.57 -8.13 14.83
CA ARG A 46 10.82 -8.79 15.26
C ARG A 46 12.08 -8.33 14.50
N ALA A 47 11.99 -7.28 13.69
CA ALA A 47 13.13 -6.88 12.86
C ALA A 47 14.31 -6.42 13.72
N HIS A 48 15.50 -6.91 13.39
CA HIS A 48 16.74 -6.28 13.83
C HIS A 48 16.97 -5.07 12.95
N ALA A 49 17.21 -3.89 13.55
CA ALA A 49 17.33 -2.61 12.84
C ALA A 49 18.45 -2.54 11.77
N ALA A 50 19.22 -3.61 11.56
CA ALA A 50 20.32 -3.69 10.61
C ALA A 50 20.21 -4.86 9.61
N SER A 51 19.08 -5.60 9.58
CA SER A 51 18.92 -6.77 8.71
C SER A 51 18.03 -6.48 7.49
N THR A 52 18.52 -6.85 6.30
CA THR A 52 17.73 -6.95 5.07
C THR A 52 16.54 -7.89 5.27
N TYR A 53 15.40 -7.60 4.63
CA TYR A 53 14.20 -8.44 4.69
C TYR A 53 14.51 -9.92 4.40
N ALA A 54 14.00 -10.80 5.27
CA ALA A 54 14.16 -12.25 5.14
C ALA A 54 12.79 -12.92 4.92
N PRO A 55 12.60 -13.74 3.87
CA PRO A 55 11.29 -14.33 3.55
C PRO A 55 10.89 -15.48 4.48
N SER A 56 11.84 -16.12 5.18
CA SER A 56 11.55 -17.23 6.09
C SER A 56 11.65 -16.82 7.55
N VAL A 57 10.73 -17.34 8.37
CA VAL A 57 10.68 -17.04 9.83
C VAL A 57 11.96 -17.49 10.53
N GLU A 58 12.56 -18.61 10.11
CA GLU A 58 13.83 -19.12 10.64
C GLU A 58 15.01 -18.17 10.38
N LYS A 59 14.96 -17.40 9.29
CA LYS A 59 15.97 -16.40 8.92
C LYS A 59 15.64 -15.01 9.46
N GLY A 60 14.60 -14.87 10.28
CA GLY A 60 14.23 -13.62 10.92
C GLY A 60 13.22 -12.77 10.15
N ARG A 61 12.23 -13.38 9.47
CA ARG A 61 11.10 -12.63 8.87
C ARG A 61 10.47 -11.69 9.93
N PRO A 62 10.19 -10.41 9.58
CA PRO A 62 9.72 -9.37 10.49
C PRO A 62 8.24 -9.52 10.92
N VAL A 63 7.81 -10.73 11.25
CA VAL A 63 6.43 -11.01 11.67
C VAL A 63 6.16 -10.41 13.06
N LEU A 64 4.99 -9.81 13.23
CA LEU A 64 4.50 -9.32 14.51
C LEU A 64 4.44 -10.45 15.55
N GLN A 65 4.96 -10.18 16.75
CA GLN A 65 5.07 -11.20 17.81
C GLN A 65 3.73 -11.84 18.16
N GLY A 66 2.65 -11.05 18.20
CA GLY A 66 1.30 -11.56 18.45
C GLY A 66 0.86 -12.56 17.38
N LEU A 67 0.99 -12.18 16.10
CA LEU A 67 0.55 -13.01 14.97
C LEU A 67 1.35 -14.30 14.84
N LEU A 68 2.66 -14.26 15.10
CA LEU A 68 3.50 -15.46 15.12
C LEU A 68 3.07 -16.42 16.24
N ALA A 69 2.78 -15.89 17.43
CA ALA A 69 2.35 -16.69 18.56
C ALA A 69 0.98 -17.34 18.32
N ILE A 70 0.08 -16.63 17.64
CA ILE A 70 -1.22 -17.14 17.20
C ILE A 70 -1.07 -18.30 16.20
N ASP A 71 -0.17 -18.16 15.23
CA ASP A 71 0.10 -19.20 14.24
C ASP A 71 0.61 -20.51 14.89
N PHE A 72 1.55 -20.41 15.84
CA PHE A 72 2.03 -21.57 16.58
C PHE A 72 0.91 -22.27 17.37
N LEU A 73 0.07 -21.51 18.08
CA LEU A 73 -1.06 -22.07 18.81
C LEU A 73 -2.09 -22.73 17.90
N ALA A 74 -2.39 -22.12 16.75
CA ALA A 74 -3.32 -22.69 15.78
C ALA A 74 -2.81 -24.04 15.26
N LYS A 75 -1.51 -24.15 14.95
CA LYS A 75 -0.86 -25.41 14.55
C LYS A 75 -0.94 -26.48 15.64
N GLU A 76 -0.65 -26.13 16.89
CA GLU A 76 -0.71 -27.08 18.01
C GLU A 76 -2.13 -27.60 18.26
N VAL A 77 -3.13 -26.71 18.30
CA VAL A 77 -4.52 -27.07 18.53
C VAL A 77 -5.07 -27.92 17.39
N LEU A 78 -4.68 -27.64 16.15
CA LEU A 78 -5.08 -28.47 15.00
C LEU A 78 -4.38 -29.84 15.02
N GLY A 79 -3.12 -29.91 15.47
CA GLY A 79 -2.44 -31.18 15.72
C GLY A 79 -3.17 -32.04 16.77
N TRP A 80 -3.73 -31.42 17.81
CA TRP A 80 -4.58 -32.11 18.77
C TRP A 80 -5.90 -32.57 18.17
N ALA A 81 -6.49 -31.80 17.24
CA ALA A 81 -7.69 -32.20 16.53
C ALA A 81 -7.46 -33.46 15.69
N GLN A 82 -6.30 -33.58 15.04
CA GLN A 82 -5.89 -34.79 14.30
C GLN A 82 -5.69 -35.99 15.24
N ALA A 83 -5.06 -35.79 16.41
CA ALA A 83 -4.86 -36.84 17.40
C ALA A 83 -6.15 -37.26 18.13
N MET A 84 -7.17 -36.40 18.18
CA MET A 84 -8.43 -36.65 18.90
C MET A 84 -9.67 -36.37 18.02
N PRO A 85 -10.02 -37.29 17.08
CA PRO A 85 -11.10 -37.08 16.11
C PRO A 85 -12.48 -36.81 16.74
N LYS A 86 -12.74 -37.34 17.94
CA LYS A 86 -14.00 -37.16 18.66
C LYS A 86 -14.26 -35.72 19.10
N TYR A 87 -13.22 -34.93 19.32
CA TYR A 87 -13.28 -33.52 19.74
C TYR A 87 -12.80 -32.55 18.65
N ALA A 88 -12.41 -33.07 17.48
CA ALA A 88 -11.85 -32.28 16.39
C ALA A 88 -12.76 -31.12 15.98
N GLY A 89 -14.08 -31.34 15.91
CA GLY A 89 -15.04 -30.28 15.57
C GLY A 89 -15.07 -29.12 16.56
N ASP A 90 -14.88 -29.38 17.87
CA ASP A 90 -14.86 -28.34 18.89
C ASP A 90 -13.51 -27.62 18.94
N LEU A 91 -12.41 -28.34 18.70
CA LEU A 91 -11.06 -27.76 18.59
C LEU A 91 -10.94 -26.85 17.36
N VAL A 92 -11.49 -27.25 16.21
CA VAL A 92 -11.53 -26.42 14.99
C VAL A 92 -12.35 -25.15 15.22
N LYS A 93 -13.53 -25.25 15.87
CA LYS A 93 -14.31 -24.05 16.25
C LYS A 93 -13.52 -23.12 17.17
N TYR A 94 -12.73 -23.67 18.09
CA TYR A 94 -11.87 -22.86 18.96
C TYR A 94 -10.82 -22.09 18.15
N VAL A 95 -10.14 -22.75 17.20
CA VAL A 95 -9.19 -22.10 16.28
C VAL A 95 -9.90 -21.01 15.47
N GLN A 96 -11.08 -21.26 14.92
CA GLN A 96 -11.86 -20.26 14.19
C GLN A 96 -12.16 -19.01 15.05
N THR A 97 -12.67 -19.19 16.26
CA THR A 97 -12.94 -18.04 17.15
C THR A 97 -11.67 -17.27 17.54
N PHE A 98 -10.53 -17.95 17.60
CA PHE A 98 -9.25 -17.33 17.90
C PHE A 98 -8.70 -16.51 16.73
N LEU A 99 -8.84 -17.03 15.50
CA LEU A 99 -8.52 -16.32 14.27
C LEU A 99 -9.44 -15.08 14.11
N GLU A 100 -10.75 -15.22 14.31
CA GLU A 100 -11.69 -14.08 14.27
C GLU A 100 -11.28 -12.95 15.22
N ARG A 101 -10.96 -13.28 16.47
CA ARG A 101 -10.55 -12.29 17.47
C ARG A 101 -9.23 -11.62 17.10
N THR A 102 -8.30 -12.37 16.54
CA THR A 102 -7.02 -11.86 16.09
C THR A 102 -7.21 -10.89 14.93
N TYR A 103 -8.01 -11.28 13.94
CA TYR A 103 -8.33 -10.45 12.79
C TYR A 103 -8.94 -9.12 13.21
N GLU A 104 -9.93 -9.13 14.10
CA GLU A 104 -10.58 -7.90 14.58
C GLU A 104 -9.60 -6.96 15.29
N ARG A 105 -8.58 -7.51 15.98
CA ARG A 105 -7.51 -6.71 16.59
C ARG A 105 -6.57 -6.10 15.55
N CYS A 106 -6.17 -6.87 14.55
CA CYS A 106 -5.39 -6.35 13.43
C CYS A 106 -6.15 -5.25 12.69
N ARG A 107 -7.45 -5.46 12.46
CA ARG A 107 -8.33 -4.47 11.84
C ARG A 107 -8.45 -3.21 12.68
N THR A 108 -8.63 -3.33 13.99
CA THR A 108 -8.67 -2.19 14.91
C THR A 108 -7.37 -1.39 14.84
N SER A 109 -6.22 -2.08 14.89
CA SER A 109 -4.90 -1.45 14.79
C SER A 109 -4.69 -0.75 13.44
N TYR A 110 -5.12 -1.37 12.34
CA TYR A 110 -5.14 -0.75 11.01
C TYR A 110 -6.01 0.52 11.02
N THR A 111 -7.26 0.43 11.48
CA THR A 111 -8.18 1.58 11.54
C THR A 111 -7.63 2.71 12.39
N GLU A 112 -7.06 2.43 13.57
CA GLU A 112 -6.43 3.45 14.43
C GLU A 112 -5.25 4.16 13.76
N ALA A 113 -4.51 3.47 12.89
CA ALA A 113 -3.39 4.07 12.16
C ALA A 113 -3.88 5.05 11.07
N VAL A 114 -4.99 4.73 10.41
CA VAL A 114 -5.47 5.41 9.19
C VAL A 114 -6.73 6.26 9.38
N LEU A 115 -7.30 6.27 10.59
CA LEU A 115 -8.53 6.99 10.90
C LEU A 115 -8.40 8.49 10.58
N GLU A 116 -9.43 9.05 9.94
CA GLU A 116 -9.52 10.45 9.51
C GLU A 116 -8.46 10.87 8.47
N LYS A 117 -7.68 9.92 7.93
CA LYS A 117 -6.67 10.20 6.90
C LYS A 117 -7.25 10.13 5.50
N GLN A 118 -6.69 10.95 4.61
CA GLN A 118 -7.12 10.98 3.22
C GLN A 118 -6.85 9.65 2.51
N SER A 119 -5.69 9.02 2.73
CA SER A 119 -5.36 7.70 2.19
C SER A 119 -6.45 6.66 2.47
N TYR A 120 -7.00 6.62 3.69
CA TYR A 120 -8.08 5.72 4.05
C TYR A 120 -9.39 6.00 3.30
N MET A 121 -9.76 7.28 3.17
CA MET A 121 -10.97 7.67 2.44
C MET A 121 -10.88 7.36 0.94
N LEU A 122 -9.68 7.47 0.37
CA LEU A 122 -9.45 7.25 -1.06
C LEU A 122 -9.50 5.78 -1.46
N ILE A 123 -9.03 4.87 -0.61
CA ILE A 123 -9.07 3.42 -0.91
C ILE A 123 -10.50 2.88 -0.94
N GLY A 124 -11.42 3.51 -0.23
CA GLY A 124 -12.85 3.18 -0.31
C GLY A 124 -13.53 3.67 -1.60
N ARG A 125 -12.86 4.45 -2.45
CA ARG A 125 -13.44 4.95 -3.70
C ARG A 125 -13.19 3.99 -4.84
N HIS A 126 -14.25 3.69 -5.59
CA HIS A 126 -14.21 2.72 -6.68
C HIS A 126 -13.34 3.16 -7.87
N ASP A 127 -13.31 4.46 -8.18
CA ASP A 127 -12.47 5.02 -9.25
C ASP A 127 -10.98 4.78 -8.97
N ILE A 128 -10.52 5.08 -7.76
CA ILE A 128 -9.13 4.86 -7.32
C ILE A 128 -8.82 3.38 -7.26
N GLU A 129 -9.70 2.58 -6.67
CA GLU A 129 -9.49 1.14 -6.56
C GLU A 129 -9.33 0.47 -7.94
N ASN A 130 -10.13 0.89 -8.93
CA ASN A 130 -10.02 0.40 -10.29
C ASN A 130 -8.69 0.80 -10.94
N LEU A 131 -8.27 2.05 -10.80
CA LEU A 131 -6.99 2.52 -11.35
C LEU A 131 -5.79 1.83 -10.70
N MET A 132 -5.81 1.66 -9.37
CA MET A 132 -4.78 0.92 -8.64
C MET A 132 -4.72 -0.56 -9.04
N TRP A 133 -5.82 -1.12 -9.52
CA TRP A 133 -5.86 -2.49 -10.04
C TRP A 133 -5.31 -2.61 -11.47
N LEU A 134 -5.55 -1.59 -12.31
CA LEU A 134 -5.03 -1.55 -13.68
C LEU A 134 -3.52 -1.28 -13.75
N ASP A 135 -2.96 -0.65 -12.72
CA ASP A 135 -1.54 -0.37 -12.60
C ASP A 135 -0.71 -1.68 -12.59
N PRO A 136 0.30 -1.83 -13.48
CA PRO A 136 1.18 -3.01 -13.52
C PRO A 136 1.87 -3.32 -12.20
N SER A 137 2.13 -2.29 -11.38
CA SER A 137 2.73 -2.45 -10.06
C SER A 137 1.89 -3.35 -9.15
N SER A 138 0.58 -3.44 -9.40
CA SER A 138 -0.37 -4.27 -8.66
C SER A 138 -0.17 -5.78 -8.88
N ALA A 139 0.63 -6.19 -9.87
CA ALA A 139 0.93 -7.60 -10.12
C ALA A 139 1.58 -8.32 -8.93
N CYS A 140 2.20 -7.57 -8.02
CA CYS A 140 2.77 -8.11 -6.78
C CYS A 140 1.71 -8.42 -5.69
N LEU A 141 0.49 -7.93 -5.85
CA LEU A 141 -0.62 -8.19 -4.95
C LEU A 141 -1.29 -9.50 -5.36
N PRO A 142 -1.53 -10.43 -4.42
CA PRO A 142 -2.23 -11.65 -4.75
C PRO A 142 -3.65 -11.30 -5.22
N SER A 143 -4.01 -11.76 -6.42
CA SER A 143 -5.32 -11.53 -7.00
C SER A 143 -6.39 -12.15 -6.09
N SER A 144 -7.22 -11.30 -5.47
CA SER A 144 -8.42 -11.79 -4.80
C SER A 144 -9.21 -12.63 -5.80
N PHE A 145 -9.49 -13.87 -5.41
CA PHE A 145 -10.11 -14.92 -6.20
C PHE A 145 -11.21 -14.40 -7.15
N GLY A 146 -11.00 -14.55 -8.47
CA GLY A 146 -12.10 -14.41 -9.42
C GLY A 146 -11.84 -13.91 -10.84
N GLN A 147 -10.63 -13.92 -11.42
CA GLN A 147 -10.47 -13.87 -12.89
C GLN A 147 -9.05 -14.27 -13.29
N GLN A 148 -8.91 -15.54 -13.71
CA GLN A 148 -7.71 -16.03 -14.37
C GLN A 148 -7.62 -15.43 -15.77
N SER A 149 -6.39 -15.11 -16.18
CA SER A 149 -5.97 -14.98 -17.58
C SER A 149 -6.58 -13.80 -18.35
N MET A 150 -6.07 -12.60 -18.07
CA MET A 150 -5.60 -11.75 -19.16
C MET A 150 -4.13 -11.54 -18.87
N GLU A 151 -3.24 -12.18 -19.64
CA GLU A 151 -1.84 -11.78 -19.70
C GLU A 151 -1.85 -10.29 -20.05
N CYS A 152 -1.69 -9.43 -19.04
CA CYS A 152 -1.59 -8.00 -19.25
C CYS A 152 -0.16 -7.76 -19.73
N SER A 153 0.10 -8.05 -21.01
CA SER A 153 1.14 -7.34 -21.74
C SER A 153 0.64 -5.91 -21.93
N ALA A 154 0.48 -5.18 -20.83
CA ALA A 154 0.17 -3.76 -20.88
C ALA A 154 1.30 -3.13 -21.68
N SER A 155 0.95 -2.46 -22.78
CA SER A 155 1.96 -1.69 -23.49
C SER A 155 2.43 -0.57 -22.56
N ASP A 156 3.70 -0.17 -22.67
CA ASP A 156 4.26 0.92 -21.85
C ASP A 156 3.46 2.24 -21.97
N ALA A 157 2.66 2.39 -23.04
CA ALA A 157 1.75 3.52 -23.19
C ALA A 157 0.51 3.43 -22.28
N GLU A 158 -0.08 2.24 -22.12
CA GLU A 158 -1.26 2.04 -21.26
C GLU A 158 -0.91 2.22 -19.78
N THR A 159 0.32 1.86 -19.39
CA THR A 159 0.81 2.02 -18.01
C THR A 159 0.97 3.50 -17.65
N VAL A 160 1.55 4.29 -18.57
CA VAL A 160 1.73 5.72 -18.43
C VAL A 160 0.37 6.44 -18.35
N GLU A 161 -0.63 6.01 -19.11
CA GLU A 161 -1.98 6.57 -19.07
C GLU A 161 -2.66 6.34 -17.71
N VAL A 162 -2.63 5.12 -17.18
CA VAL A 162 -3.21 4.80 -15.85
C VAL A 162 -2.53 5.61 -14.75
N GLU A 163 -1.20 5.71 -14.76
CA GLU A 163 -0.47 6.51 -13.77
C GLU A 163 -0.79 8.00 -13.87
N ALA A 164 -0.98 8.52 -15.09
CA ALA A 164 -1.39 9.91 -15.32
C ALA A 164 -2.80 10.15 -14.76
N GLU A 165 -3.75 9.26 -15.00
CA GLU A 165 -5.11 9.37 -14.46
C GLU A 165 -5.15 9.36 -12.92
N ILE A 166 -4.38 8.46 -12.28
CA ILE A 166 -4.26 8.45 -10.81
C ILE A 166 -3.69 9.78 -10.32
N SER A 167 -2.59 10.24 -10.94
CA SER A 167 -1.93 11.49 -10.57
C SER A 167 -2.86 12.70 -10.74
N ASP A 168 -3.68 12.70 -11.78
CA ASP A 168 -4.67 13.74 -12.08
C ASP A 168 -5.76 13.80 -11.03
N LEU A 169 -6.29 12.63 -10.67
CA LEU A 169 -7.30 12.51 -9.63
C LEU A 169 -6.75 12.98 -8.28
N LEU A 170 -5.55 12.54 -7.91
CA LEU A 170 -4.92 12.96 -6.65
C LEU A 170 -4.60 14.46 -6.64
N TRP A 171 -4.12 15.01 -7.76
CA TRP A 171 -3.84 16.45 -7.91
C TRP A 171 -5.11 17.32 -7.78
N SER A 172 -6.27 16.79 -8.18
CA SER A 172 -7.56 17.47 -8.04
C SER A 172 -8.03 17.60 -6.59
N LEU A 173 -7.46 16.85 -5.65
CA LEU A 173 -7.82 16.86 -4.23
C LEU A 173 -7.18 18.03 -3.45
N ARG A 174 -6.35 18.85 -4.10
CA ARG A 174 -5.70 20.00 -3.47
C ARG A 174 -6.72 21.05 -2.98
N PRO A 175 -6.43 21.78 -1.89
CA PRO A 175 -5.18 21.74 -1.12
C PRO A 175 -5.14 20.53 -0.18
N ILE A 176 -4.05 19.76 -0.23
CA ILE A 176 -3.81 18.70 0.75
C ILE A 176 -3.27 19.36 2.00
N LYS A 177 -3.93 19.12 3.13
CA LYS A 177 -3.51 19.66 4.43
C LYS A 177 -2.69 18.65 5.21
N GLN A 178 -1.82 19.17 6.07
CA GLN A 178 -0.90 18.35 6.84
C GLN A 178 -1.60 17.38 7.80
N GLU A 179 -2.74 17.76 8.38
CA GLU A 179 -3.54 16.93 9.28
C GLU A 179 -4.15 15.69 8.61
N ASN A 180 -4.31 15.72 7.29
CA ASN A 180 -4.93 14.65 6.51
C ASN A 180 -3.96 13.50 6.20
N LEU A 181 -2.66 13.69 6.47
CA LEU A 181 -1.59 12.73 6.22
C LEU A 181 -1.17 12.00 7.50
N ILE A 182 -0.55 10.83 7.34
CA ILE A 182 0.06 10.01 8.38
C ILE A 182 1.46 10.57 8.65
N ARG A 183 1.57 11.35 9.73
CA ARG A 183 2.84 12.00 10.13
C ARG A 183 3.77 11.15 10.98
N ASP A 184 3.22 10.14 11.66
CA ASP A 184 3.99 9.27 12.54
C ASP A 184 4.56 8.11 11.73
N ASP A 185 5.88 8.13 11.51
CA ASP A 185 6.57 7.07 10.75
C ASP A 185 6.40 5.70 11.42
N ASN A 186 6.20 5.64 12.75
CA ASN A 186 5.92 4.37 13.44
C ASN A 186 4.60 3.74 12.97
N LYS A 187 3.61 4.55 12.57
CA LYS A 187 2.35 4.03 12.01
C LYS A 187 2.56 3.47 10.61
N LEU A 188 3.43 4.09 9.80
CA LEU A 188 3.79 3.56 8.48
C LEU A 188 4.53 2.22 8.60
N ILE A 189 5.49 2.14 9.52
CA ILE A 189 6.21 0.89 9.85
C ILE A 189 5.24 -0.17 10.38
N LEU A 190 4.27 0.21 11.22
CA LEU A 190 3.23 -0.69 11.69
C LEU A 190 2.39 -1.24 10.53
N LEU A 191 1.93 -0.40 9.60
CA LEU A 191 1.17 -0.83 8.43
C LEU A 191 1.99 -1.77 7.52
N ALA A 192 3.27 -1.44 7.32
CA ALA A 192 4.21 -2.28 6.58
C ALA A 192 4.37 -3.66 7.23
N SER A 193 4.68 -3.71 8.51
CA SER A 193 4.84 -4.97 9.26
C SER A 193 3.53 -5.76 9.40
N LEU A 194 2.39 -5.07 9.51
CA LEU A 194 1.07 -5.67 9.52
C LEU A 194 0.77 -6.35 8.18
N SER A 195 1.10 -5.71 7.05
CA SER A 195 0.90 -6.30 5.72
C SER A 195 1.67 -7.62 5.55
N ASP A 196 2.95 -7.65 5.92
CA ASP A 196 3.80 -8.85 5.83
C ASP A 196 3.30 -9.97 6.77
N SER A 197 2.94 -9.60 7.99
CA SER A 197 2.51 -10.55 9.01
C SER A 197 1.14 -11.17 8.72
N LEU A 198 0.20 -10.39 8.19
CA LEU A 198 -1.13 -10.88 7.82
C LEU A 198 -1.06 -11.85 6.64
N GLU A 199 -0.22 -11.55 5.64
CA GLU A 199 0.03 -12.48 4.53
C GLU A 199 0.66 -13.79 5.02
N TYR A 200 1.67 -13.70 5.90
CA TYR A 200 2.27 -14.90 6.51
C TYR A 200 1.22 -15.78 7.19
N VAL A 201 0.32 -15.18 7.97
CA VAL A 201 -0.76 -15.90 8.67
C VAL A 201 -1.78 -16.46 7.68
N ALA A 202 -2.17 -15.72 6.64
CA ALA A 202 -3.07 -16.19 5.59
C ALA A 202 -2.53 -17.47 4.91
N ASP A 203 -1.26 -17.45 4.47
CA ASP A 203 -0.62 -18.61 3.87
C ASP A 203 -0.55 -19.79 4.85
N SER A 204 -0.39 -19.52 6.14
CA SER A 204 -0.38 -20.54 7.18
C SER A 204 -1.76 -21.17 7.38
N ILE A 205 -2.82 -20.36 7.39
CA ILE A 205 -4.21 -20.81 7.46
C ILE A 205 -4.55 -21.68 6.24
N GLU A 206 -4.13 -21.30 5.03
CA GLU A 206 -4.34 -22.10 3.82
C GLU A 206 -3.62 -23.45 3.89
N ARG A 207 -2.34 -23.45 4.29
CA ARG A 207 -1.58 -24.70 4.50
C ARG A 207 -2.26 -25.62 5.51
N LEU A 208 -2.83 -25.05 6.58
CA LEU A 208 -3.57 -25.79 7.60
C LEU A 208 -4.90 -26.34 7.07
N GLY A 209 -5.63 -25.55 6.28
CA GLY A 209 -6.86 -25.99 5.61
C GLY A 209 -6.61 -27.17 4.68
N GLN A 210 -5.57 -27.11 3.85
CA GLN A 210 -5.17 -28.21 2.96
C GLN A 210 -4.77 -29.49 3.72
N ALA A 211 -4.04 -29.34 4.83
CA ALA A 211 -3.63 -30.48 5.66
C ALA A 211 -4.81 -31.15 6.38
N SER A 212 -5.88 -30.42 6.71
CA SER A 212 -7.09 -30.96 7.33
C SER A 212 -8.04 -31.66 6.35
N LEU A 213 -7.93 -31.38 5.04
CA LEU A 213 -8.77 -31.96 3.99
C LEU A 213 -8.22 -33.27 3.41
N ARG A 214 -6.97 -33.65 3.73
CA ARG A 214 -6.37 -34.90 3.26
C ARG A 214 -7.01 -36.07 4.03
N PRO A 215 -7.77 -36.98 3.37
CA PRO A 215 -8.23 -38.20 4.02
C PRO A 215 -6.99 -39.04 4.42
N PRO A 216 -7.05 -39.82 5.52
CA PRO A 216 -6.06 -40.87 5.70
C PRO A 216 -6.14 -41.81 4.51
N GLU A 217 -4.98 -42.12 3.92
CA GLU A 217 -4.86 -43.04 2.79
C GLU A 217 -5.63 -44.34 3.06
N GLU A 218 -6.28 -44.79 1.99
CA GLU A 218 -7.25 -45.88 1.91
C GLU A 218 -6.75 -47.17 2.58
N GLY A 219 -7.36 -47.52 3.71
CA GLY A 219 -7.48 -48.91 4.12
C GLY A 219 -8.64 -49.53 3.35
N GLU A 220 -8.34 -50.49 2.48
CA GLU A 220 -9.32 -51.32 1.77
C GLU A 220 -10.39 -51.84 2.75
N GLU A 221 -11.68 -51.59 2.47
CA GLU A 221 -12.76 -52.56 2.71
C GLU A 221 -14.10 -52.13 2.08
N ASN A 222 -14.87 -53.14 1.67
CA ASN A 222 -15.93 -53.16 0.66
C ASN A 222 -17.21 -52.32 0.92
N PRO A 223 -18.01 -52.02 -0.13
CA PRO A 223 -19.14 -51.09 -0.06
C PRO A 223 -20.49 -51.80 0.11
N LYS A 224 -21.00 -51.98 1.33
CA LYS A 224 -22.43 -52.24 1.60
C LYS A 224 -22.82 -51.84 3.03
N ASP A 225 -23.30 -50.61 3.24
CA ASP A 225 -24.63 -50.38 3.83
C ASP A 225 -25.00 -48.88 3.80
N LYS A 226 -26.14 -48.55 3.20
CA LYS A 226 -26.71 -47.20 3.19
C LYS A 226 -27.71 -47.12 4.33
N THR A 227 -27.36 -46.48 5.44
CA THR A 227 -28.37 -46.10 6.43
C THR A 227 -28.25 -44.63 6.83
N HIS A 228 -29.36 -43.94 6.55
CA HIS A 228 -29.68 -42.56 6.87
C HIS A 228 -29.27 -42.15 8.29
N ARG A 229 -28.66 -40.96 8.43
CA ARG A 229 -28.61 -40.26 9.71
C ARG A 229 -28.87 -38.76 9.54
N HIS A 230 -29.77 -38.29 10.38
CA HIS A 230 -30.53 -37.05 10.29
C HIS A 230 -29.71 -35.76 10.29
N THR A 231 -30.03 -34.90 9.33
CA THR A 231 -29.85 -33.45 9.40
C THR A 231 -30.59 -32.89 10.62
N ARG A 232 -29.85 -32.35 11.60
CA ARG A 232 -30.40 -31.46 12.63
C ARG A 232 -29.85 -30.06 12.42
N THR A 233 -30.75 -29.17 12.04
CA THR A 233 -30.66 -27.72 11.95
C THR A 233 -30.20 -27.07 13.25
N SER A 234 -29.23 -26.16 13.17
CA SER A 234 -29.12 -24.89 13.92
C SER A 234 -27.65 -24.45 14.11
N SER A 235 -27.14 -23.72 13.12
CA SER A 235 -26.20 -22.59 13.17
C SER A 235 -25.56 -22.50 11.78
N ALA A 236 -25.23 -21.30 11.31
CA ALA A 236 -24.54 -21.11 10.03
C ALA A 236 -23.40 -22.13 9.83
N PRO A 237 -23.14 -22.62 8.60
CA PRO A 237 -22.01 -23.50 8.34
C PRO A 237 -20.75 -22.85 8.93
N PRO A 238 -19.88 -23.60 9.64
CA PRO A 238 -18.64 -23.04 10.17
C PRO A 238 -17.89 -22.39 9.01
N ARG A 239 -17.52 -21.10 9.16
CA ARG A 239 -16.75 -20.38 8.15
C ARG A 239 -15.52 -21.22 7.80
N ASP A 240 -15.28 -21.43 6.51
CA ASP A 240 -14.16 -22.24 6.06
C ASP A 240 -12.84 -21.53 6.40
N LEU A 241 -11.78 -22.28 6.73
CA LEU A 241 -10.45 -21.71 6.98
C LEU A 241 -9.97 -20.91 5.76
N ALA A 242 -10.36 -21.34 4.55
CA ALA A 242 -10.12 -20.60 3.32
C ALA A 242 -10.71 -19.17 3.34
N SER A 243 -11.92 -19.00 3.89
CA SER A 243 -12.55 -17.68 4.00
C SER A 243 -11.81 -16.75 4.97
N PHE A 244 -11.23 -17.29 6.04
CA PHE A 244 -10.38 -16.52 6.94
C PHE A 244 -9.07 -16.10 6.28
N ALA A 245 -8.40 -17.02 5.57
CA ALA A 245 -7.17 -16.68 4.86
C ALA A 245 -7.40 -15.50 3.88
N GLU A 246 -8.53 -15.50 3.17
CA GLU A 246 -8.88 -14.41 2.26
C GLU A 246 -9.17 -13.09 2.99
N GLU A 247 -9.87 -13.10 4.13
CA GLU A 247 -10.10 -11.89 4.94
C GLU A 247 -8.77 -11.27 5.43
N TYR A 248 -7.81 -12.10 5.87
CA TYR A 248 -6.47 -11.66 6.27
C TYR A 248 -5.68 -11.10 5.10
N ARG A 249 -5.70 -11.77 3.95
CA ARG A 249 -5.02 -11.33 2.73
C ARG A 249 -5.57 -10.01 2.22
N LYS A 250 -6.89 -9.83 2.25
CA LYS A 250 -7.53 -8.56 1.90
C LYS A 250 -7.04 -7.42 2.78
N LEU A 251 -7.00 -7.62 4.10
CA LEU A 251 -6.49 -6.61 5.02
C LEU A 251 -4.99 -6.33 4.80
N ALA A 252 -4.19 -7.34 4.44
CA ALA A 252 -2.79 -7.17 4.06
C ALA A 252 -2.63 -6.28 2.82
N ILE A 253 -3.46 -6.51 1.79
CA ILE A 253 -3.49 -5.70 0.56
C ILE A 253 -3.93 -4.27 0.88
N ASP A 254 -4.95 -4.08 1.72
CA ASP A 254 -5.42 -2.75 2.11
C ASP A 254 -4.31 -1.94 2.81
N CYS A 255 -3.46 -2.58 3.63
CA CYS A 255 -2.29 -1.93 4.22
C CYS A 255 -1.31 -1.42 3.14
N LEU A 256 -1.02 -2.23 2.12
CA LEU A 256 -0.13 -1.83 1.02
C LEU A 256 -0.74 -0.70 0.18
N LYS A 257 -2.05 -0.79 -0.11
CA LYS A 257 -2.78 0.28 -0.83
C LYS A 257 -2.70 1.60 -0.06
N VAL A 258 -2.89 1.59 1.27
CA VAL A 258 -2.75 2.80 2.12
C VAL A 258 -1.37 3.39 1.98
N LEU A 259 -0.33 2.57 2.13
CA LEU A 259 1.04 3.04 2.07
C LEU A 259 1.38 3.67 0.72
N ARG A 260 0.96 3.06 -0.40
CA ARG A 260 1.16 3.63 -1.74
C ARG A 260 0.48 4.99 -1.90
N VAL A 261 -0.81 5.06 -1.57
CA VAL A 261 -1.57 6.32 -1.69
C VAL A 261 -1.00 7.39 -0.75
N GLU A 262 -0.56 7.02 0.45
CA GLU A 262 0.04 7.95 1.41
C GLU A 262 1.34 8.57 0.85
N MET A 263 2.22 7.77 0.24
CA MET A 263 3.45 8.29 -0.38
C MET A 263 3.16 9.22 -1.57
N GLN A 264 2.14 8.92 -2.38
CA GLN A 264 1.70 9.78 -3.47
C GLN A 264 1.07 11.09 -2.96
N LEU A 265 0.24 11.03 -1.92
CA LEU A 265 -0.35 12.21 -1.30
C LEU A 265 0.68 13.10 -0.61
N GLU A 266 1.68 12.52 0.07
CA GLU A 266 2.80 13.29 0.63
C GLU A 266 3.56 14.01 -0.48
N THR A 267 3.81 13.34 -1.61
CA THR A 267 4.45 13.96 -2.79
C THR A 267 3.66 15.18 -3.26
N ILE A 268 2.34 15.06 -3.41
CA ILE A 268 1.48 16.19 -3.81
C ILE A 268 1.45 17.29 -2.75
N PHE A 269 1.45 16.92 -1.47
CA PHE A 269 1.45 17.87 -0.35
C PHE A 269 2.66 18.80 -0.35
N HIS A 270 3.85 18.32 -0.70
CA HIS A 270 5.03 19.18 -0.86
C HIS A 270 5.03 19.88 -2.22
N MET A 271 4.76 19.14 -3.30
CA MET A 271 4.85 19.68 -4.66
C MET A 271 3.78 20.73 -5.00
N GLN A 272 2.65 20.78 -4.28
CA GLN A 272 1.65 21.84 -4.45
C GLN A 272 2.24 23.23 -4.18
N GLU A 273 3.33 23.35 -3.40
CA GLU A 273 4.00 24.63 -3.13
C GLU A 273 4.60 25.28 -4.38
N ILE A 274 4.92 24.49 -5.42
CA ILE A 274 5.37 24.99 -6.73
C ILE A 274 4.39 26.04 -7.27
N THR A 275 3.09 25.84 -7.09
CA THR A 275 2.08 26.80 -7.61
C THR A 275 1.98 28.08 -6.78
N SER A 276 2.45 28.06 -5.53
CA SER A 276 2.41 29.20 -4.62
C SER A 276 3.69 30.04 -4.61
N ARG A 277 4.81 29.49 -5.07
CA ARG A 277 6.12 30.14 -5.12
C ARG A 277 6.23 31.09 -6.32
N GLU A 278 6.96 32.19 -6.14
CA GLU A 278 7.34 33.09 -7.23
C GLU A 278 8.69 32.67 -7.81
N TYR A 279 8.75 32.49 -9.14
CA TYR A 279 9.95 32.06 -9.87
C TYR A 279 10.55 33.22 -10.69
N LEU A 280 10.70 34.38 -10.04
CA LEU A 280 11.30 35.60 -10.60
C LEU A 280 12.57 35.96 -9.82
N GLU A 281 13.56 35.08 -9.88
CA GLU A 281 14.81 35.23 -9.13
C GLU A 281 15.84 36.04 -9.93
N ASP A 282 16.67 36.85 -9.28
CA ASP A 282 17.68 37.68 -9.97
C ASP A 282 19.01 36.95 -10.21
N GLN A 283 19.19 35.80 -9.56
CA GLN A 283 20.40 35.00 -9.61
C GLN A 283 20.06 33.52 -9.67
N ASP A 284 21.01 32.75 -10.14
CA ASP A 284 20.89 31.31 -10.21
C ASP A 284 21.01 30.70 -8.80
N ALA A 285 20.05 29.88 -8.42
CA ALA A 285 20.04 29.22 -7.11
C ALA A 285 20.98 28.01 -7.10
N GLU A 286 21.69 27.80 -6.00
CA GLU A 286 22.65 26.68 -5.87
C GLU A 286 21.99 25.39 -5.36
N GLU A 287 20.90 25.52 -4.61
CA GLU A 287 20.21 24.43 -3.92
C GLU A 287 18.75 24.27 -4.42
N PRO A 288 18.20 23.05 -4.40
CA PRO A 288 16.78 22.84 -4.66
C PRO A 288 15.89 23.50 -3.60
N ASP A 289 14.61 23.67 -3.91
CA ASP A 289 13.66 24.31 -2.99
C ASP A 289 13.49 23.54 -1.68
N GLU A 290 13.23 24.25 -0.59
CA GLU A 290 13.13 23.67 0.77
C GLU A 290 12.05 22.56 0.86
N PHE A 291 10.93 22.72 0.16
CA PHE A 291 9.88 21.69 0.10
C PHE A 291 10.33 20.43 -0.66
N ILE A 292 11.22 20.56 -1.65
CA ILE A 292 11.84 19.42 -2.35
C ILE A 292 12.86 18.72 -1.45
N ILE A 293 13.68 19.49 -0.73
CA ILE A 293 14.63 18.94 0.24
C ILE A 293 13.88 18.17 1.33
N SER A 294 12.78 18.72 1.84
CA SER A 294 11.92 18.07 2.83
C SER A 294 11.29 16.79 2.29
N LEU A 295 10.73 16.83 1.07
CA LEU A 295 10.12 15.67 0.42
C LEU A 295 11.14 14.54 0.17
N THR A 296 12.28 14.86 -0.44
CA THR A 296 13.32 13.87 -0.75
C THR A 296 13.88 13.23 0.52
N ALA A 297 14.15 14.02 1.57
CA ALA A 297 14.59 13.48 2.86
C ALA A 297 13.55 12.54 3.49
N GLN A 298 12.26 12.87 3.39
CA GLN A 298 11.18 12.01 3.90
C GLN A 298 11.04 10.71 3.11
N ILE A 299 11.15 10.75 1.78
CA ILE A 299 11.10 9.58 0.92
C ILE A 299 12.23 8.61 1.28
N THR A 300 13.48 9.09 1.30
CA THR A 300 14.65 8.26 1.60
C THR A 300 14.57 7.66 3.00
N ARG A 301 14.23 8.48 4.00
CA ARG A 301 14.11 8.01 5.38
C ARG A 301 13.03 6.94 5.54
N ARG A 302 11.85 7.12 4.93
CA ARG A 302 10.77 6.13 5.02
C ARG A 302 11.12 4.84 4.29
N ASP A 303 11.84 4.91 3.17
CA ASP A 303 12.34 3.72 2.48
C ASP A 303 13.30 2.91 3.36
N GLU A 304 14.29 3.57 3.97
CA GLU A 304 15.24 2.95 4.89
C GLU A 304 14.56 2.32 6.11
N GLU A 305 13.61 3.05 6.72
CA GLU A 305 12.87 2.57 7.89
C GLU A 305 11.92 1.40 7.55
N MET A 306 11.37 1.34 6.33
CA MET A 306 10.46 0.27 5.90
C MET A 306 11.18 -0.97 5.34
N ALA A 307 12.41 -0.82 4.85
CA ALA A 307 13.21 -1.89 4.23
C ALA A 307 13.30 -3.21 5.03
N PRO A 308 13.39 -3.22 6.37
CA PRO A 308 13.45 -4.47 7.14
C PRO A 308 12.11 -5.20 7.23
N PHE A 309 10.99 -4.53 6.97
CA PHE A 309 9.64 -5.01 7.29
C PHE A 309 8.86 -5.53 6.09
N VAL A 310 9.28 -5.20 4.86
CA VAL A 310 8.54 -5.49 3.63
C VAL A 310 9.50 -5.99 2.55
N ALA A 311 9.06 -6.98 1.77
CA ALA A 311 9.81 -7.49 0.63
C ALA A 311 10.06 -6.39 -0.43
N GLU A 312 11.20 -6.47 -1.12
CA GLU A 312 11.60 -5.50 -2.15
C GLU A 312 10.51 -5.25 -3.19
N VAL A 313 9.92 -6.30 -3.78
CA VAL A 313 8.84 -6.17 -4.77
C VAL A 313 7.64 -5.36 -4.25
N LYS A 314 7.30 -5.48 -2.96
CA LYS A 314 6.22 -4.71 -2.33
C LYS A 314 6.64 -3.28 -1.97
N ARG A 315 7.94 -3.05 -1.71
CA ARG A 315 8.50 -1.69 -1.63
C ARG A 315 8.43 -0.99 -2.98
N ASN A 316 8.71 -1.67 -4.09
CA ASN A 316 8.51 -1.13 -5.45
C ASN A 316 7.05 -0.68 -5.63
N TYR A 317 6.09 -1.43 -5.11
CA TYR A 317 4.69 -1.03 -5.13
C TYR A 317 4.38 0.17 -4.22
N ILE A 318 4.94 0.25 -3.02
CA ILE A 318 4.66 1.37 -2.09
C ILE A 318 5.24 2.68 -2.59
N PHE A 319 6.51 2.68 -3.01
CA PHE A 319 7.20 3.88 -3.51
C PHE A 319 7.00 4.10 -5.01
N GLY A 320 6.41 3.11 -5.69
CA GLY A 320 5.98 3.22 -7.07
C GLY A 320 4.92 4.31 -7.24
N GLY A 321 4.94 4.96 -8.40
CA GLY A 321 4.04 6.07 -8.71
C GLY A 321 4.45 7.43 -8.15
N ILE A 322 5.40 7.52 -7.20
CA ILE A 322 5.92 8.82 -6.70
C ILE A 322 6.51 9.64 -7.85
N CYS A 323 7.36 9.01 -8.67
CA CYS A 323 7.99 9.68 -9.80
C CYS A 323 6.95 10.20 -10.81
N SER A 324 5.95 9.38 -11.13
CA SER A 324 4.87 9.75 -12.06
C SER A 324 4.05 10.93 -11.53
N VAL A 325 3.66 10.87 -10.26
CA VAL A 325 2.97 11.97 -9.57
C VAL A 325 3.82 13.24 -9.57
N ALA A 326 5.09 13.16 -9.16
CA ALA A 326 5.97 14.32 -9.11
C ALA A 326 6.17 14.97 -10.50
N ALA A 327 6.37 14.17 -11.54
CA ALA A 327 6.56 14.66 -12.90
C ALA A 327 5.29 15.31 -13.47
N ASN A 328 4.15 14.64 -13.33
CA ASN A 328 2.85 15.16 -13.79
C ASN A 328 2.47 16.45 -13.04
N VAL A 329 2.64 16.47 -11.72
CA VAL A 329 2.45 17.67 -10.90
C VAL A 329 3.35 18.82 -11.37
N SER A 330 4.64 18.57 -11.61
CA SER A 330 5.57 19.60 -12.07
C SER A 330 5.10 20.25 -13.36
N ILE A 331 4.64 19.47 -14.33
CA ILE A 331 4.15 19.98 -15.62
C ILE A 331 2.84 20.73 -15.45
N LYS A 332 1.88 20.19 -14.70
CA LYS A 332 0.59 20.82 -14.45
C LYS A 332 0.67 22.09 -13.62
N ALA A 333 1.66 22.20 -12.74
CA ALA A 333 1.86 23.39 -11.93
C ALA A 333 2.05 24.66 -12.78
N LEU A 334 2.62 24.54 -13.98
CA LEU A 334 2.81 25.68 -14.88
C LEU A 334 1.50 26.38 -15.25
N ALA A 335 0.40 25.62 -15.37
CA ALA A 335 -0.90 26.20 -15.71
C ALA A 335 -1.42 27.18 -14.65
N ASP A 336 -0.98 27.01 -13.40
CA ASP A 336 -1.34 27.85 -12.25
C ASP A 336 -0.31 28.98 -11.99
N MET A 337 0.87 28.92 -12.61
CA MET A 337 1.91 29.94 -12.45
C MET A 337 1.55 31.24 -13.16
N LYS A 338 1.84 32.37 -12.51
CA LYS A 338 1.66 33.71 -13.11
C LYS A 338 2.81 34.07 -14.03
N SER A 339 4.03 33.84 -13.58
CA SER A 339 5.24 34.26 -14.28
C SER A 339 6.46 33.45 -13.85
N ILE A 340 7.42 33.30 -14.76
CA ILE A 340 8.68 32.59 -14.54
C ILE A 340 9.77 33.19 -15.43
N ASN A 341 10.97 33.36 -14.89
CA ASN A 341 12.15 33.80 -15.65
C ASN A 341 13.15 32.64 -15.88
N LEU A 342 14.27 32.93 -16.54
CA LEU A 342 15.32 31.95 -16.85
C LEU A 342 15.83 31.24 -15.59
N PHE A 343 16.09 31.98 -14.51
CA PHE A 343 16.57 31.42 -13.24
C PHE A 343 15.50 30.56 -12.56
N GLY A 344 14.23 30.95 -12.67
CA GLY A 344 13.09 30.14 -12.23
C GLY A 344 13.00 28.79 -12.98
N VAL A 345 13.21 28.79 -14.30
CA VAL A 345 13.31 27.55 -15.09
C VAL A 345 14.45 26.68 -14.59
N GLN A 346 15.64 27.26 -14.37
CA GLN A 346 16.79 26.54 -13.83
C GLN A 346 16.51 25.96 -12.43
N GLN A 347 15.78 26.69 -11.57
CA GLN A 347 15.40 26.20 -10.25
C GLN A 347 14.44 25.00 -10.31
N ILE A 348 13.47 25.02 -11.22
CA ILE A 348 12.58 23.87 -11.42
C ILE A 348 13.34 22.67 -11.99
N CYS A 349 14.29 22.90 -12.91
CA CYS A 349 15.17 21.84 -13.38
C CYS A 349 16.01 21.24 -12.24
N ARG A 350 16.53 22.06 -11.30
CA ARG A 350 17.24 21.58 -10.10
C ARG A 350 16.34 20.76 -9.18
N ASN A 351 15.13 21.24 -8.92
CA ASN A 351 14.13 20.49 -8.15
C ASN A 351 13.88 19.10 -8.77
N SER A 352 13.73 19.04 -10.09
CA SER A 352 13.56 17.80 -10.83
C SER A 352 14.78 16.87 -10.71
N ILE A 353 16.01 17.39 -10.77
CA ILE A 353 17.23 16.60 -10.60
C ILE A 353 17.34 16.05 -9.18
N ALA A 354 17.01 16.85 -8.15
CA ALA A 354 17.05 16.40 -6.77
C ALA A 354 16.05 15.25 -6.50
N LEU A 355 14.84 15.35 -7.07
CA LEU A 355 13.84 14.28 -7.01
C LEU A 355 14.29 13.03 -7.75
N GLU A 356 14.85 13.18 -8.95
CA GLU A 356 15.41 12.07 -9.74
C GLU A 356 16.48 11.33 -8.95
N GLN A 357 17.44 12.04 -8.36
CA GLN A 357 18.53 11.45 -7.57
C GLN A 357 18.02 10.72 -6.33
N ALA A 358 17.07 11.31 -5.61
CA ALA A 358 16.49 10.68 -4.41
C ALA A 358 15.72 9.40 -4.76
N LEU A 359 14.95 9.40 -5.85
CA LEU A 359 14.16 8.24 -6.28
C LEU A 359 15.03 7.16 -6.92
N ALA A 360 16.04 7.52 -7.72
CA ALA A 360 16.98 6.57 -8.31
C ALA A 360 17.89 5.90 -7.25
N ALA A 361 18.07 6.54 -6.09
CA ALA A 361 18.81 5.95 -4.96
C ALA A 361 18.04 4.82 -4.26
N ILE A 362 16.72 4.73 -4.43
CA ILE A 362 15.91 3.63 -3.89
C ILE A 362 16.13 2.40 -4.78
N PRO A 363 16.74 1.30 -4.28
CA PRO A 363 17.09 0.13 -5.09
C PRO A 363 15.89 -0.53 -5.76
N SER A 364 14.71 -0.29 -5.19
CA SER A 364 13.43 -0.87 -5.53
C SER A 364 12.74 -0.12 -6.69
N ILE A 365 13.25 1.02 -7.14
CA ILE A 365 12.62 1.83 -8.20
C ILE A 365 13.40 1.67 -9.51
N ASP A 366 12.69 1.62 -10.63
CA ASP A 366 13.29 1.63 -11.96
C ASP A 366 13.93 2.99 -12.27
N SER A 367 15.26 3.06 -12.19
CA SER A 367 16.02 4.30 -12.41
C SER A 367 15.88 4.85 -13.82
N GLU A 368 15.71 4.00 -14.85
CA GLU A 368 15.58 4.45 -16.24
C GLU A 368 14.23 5.14 -16.43
N ALA A 369 13.16 4.52 -15.94
CA ALA A 369 11.83 5.10 -16.01
C ALA A 369 11.70 6.39 -15.17
N VAL A 370 12.48 6.52 -14.09
CA VAL A 370 12.56 7.76 -13.30
C VAL A 370 13.26 8.87 -14.11
N GLN A 371 14.40 8.55 -14.72
CA GLN A 371 15.16 9.48 -15.53
C GLN A 371 14.32 10.02 -16.70
N GLN A 372 13.65 9.13 -17.45
CA GLN A 372 12.80 9.53 -18.59
C GLN A 372 11.68 10.50 -18.18
N ARG A 373 11.02 10.27 -17.04
CA ARG A 373 9.95 11.12 -16.54
C ARG A 373 10.44 12.52 -16.15
N PHE A 374 11.60 12.61 -15.51
CA PHE A 374 12.17 13.90 -15.12
C PHE A 374 12.89 14.63 -16.26
N ASP A 375 13.44 13.90 -17.24
CA ASP A 375 13.88 14.47 -18.52
C ASP A 375 12.71 15.17 -19.23
N ARG A 376 11.53 14.53 -19.27
CA ARG A 376 10.31 15.15 -19.81
C ARG A 376 9.95 16.46 -19.09
N VAL A 377 10.08 16.51 -17.76
CA VAL A 377 9.83 17.76 -16.99
C VAL A 377 10.82 18.85 -17.38
N ARG A 378 12.12 18.54 -17.42
CA ARG A 378 13.16 19.51 -17.79
C ARG A 378 12.96 20.04 -19.20
N THR A 379 12.75 19.14 -20.17
CA THR A 379 12.46 19.51 -21.56
C THR A 379 11.25 20.45 -21.63
N TYR A 380 10.17 20.16 -20.89
CA TYR A 380 8.97 21.01 -20.86
C TYR A 380 9.26 22.44 -20.41
N TYR A 381 10.01 22.61 -19.31
CA TYR A 381 10.33 23.93 -18.77
C TYR A 381 11.38 24.66 -19.60
N GLU A 382 12.32 23.96 -20.23
CA GLU A 382 13.32 24.55 -21.12
C GLU A 382 12.70 25.19 -22.37
N LEU A 383 11.52 24.73 -22.82
CA LEU A 383 10.75 25.38 -23.90
C LEU A 383 10.40 26.84 -23.57
N LEU A 384 10.33 27.23 -22.30
CA LEU A 384 10.06 28.61 -21.89
C LEU A 384 11.22 29.55 -22.21
N ASN A 385 12.43 29.02 -22.35
CA ASN A 385 13.63 29.81 -22.70
C ASN A 385 13.71 30.12 -24.20
N LEU A 386 12.84 29.52 -25.02
CA LEU A 386 12.80 29.76 -26.46
C LEU A 386 11.99 31.02 -26.81
N PRO A 387 12.42 31.80 -27.82
CA PRO A 387 11.55 32.81 -28.41
C PRO A 387 10.37 32.14 -29.11
N PHE A 388 9.26 32.87 -29.27
CA PHE A 388 7.99 32.32 -29.73
C PHE A 388 8.07 31.55 -31.06
N GLU A 389 8.79 32.07 -32.06
CA GLU A 389 8.92 31.38 -33.37
C GLU A 389 9.73 30.08 -33.27
N ALA A 390 10.74 30.02 -32.39
CA ALA A 390 11.50 28.79 -32.14
C ALA A 390 10.67 27.77 -31.35
N LEU A 391 9.83 28.24 -30.41
CA LEU A 391 8.86 27.40 -29.71
C LEU A 391 7.88 26.76 -30.70
N LEU A 392 7.32 27.52 -31.64
CA LEU A 392 6.42 26.99 -32.66
C LEU A 392 7.08 25.94 -33.57
N ALA A 393 8.32 26.19 -33.99
CA ALA A 393 9.09 25.20 -34.74
C ALA A 393 9.29 23.91 -33.92
N SER A 394 9.66 24.04 -32.64
CA SER A 394 9.83 22.90 -31.74
C SER A 394 8.53 22.09 -31.53
N ILE A 395 7.38 22.77 -31.40
CA ILE A 395 6.05 22.12 -31.31
C ILE A 395 5.75 21.36 -32.61
N THR A 396 6.06 21.95 -33.77
CA THR A 396 5.83 21.32 -35.08
C THR A 396 6.69 20.06 -35.26
N ASP A 397 7.95 20.12 -34.83
CA ASP A 397 8.87 18.98 -34.94
C ASP A 397 8.54 17.86 -33.93
N HIS A 398 7.85 18.17 -32.83
CA HIS A 398 7.65 17.28 -31.70
C HIS A 398 6.21 17.29 -31.15
N GLU A 399 5.23 17.18 -32.05
CA GLU A 399 3.81 17.36 -31.74
C GLU A 399 3.29 16.48 -30.57
N TYR A 400 3.78 15.25 -30.47
CA TYR A 400 3.29 14.25 -29.51
C TYR A 400 4.04 14.23 -28.17
N LEU A 401 5.00 15.13 -27.93
CA LEU A 401 5.74 15.16 -26.65
C LEU A 401 4.89 15.66 -25.48
N PHE A 402 3.99 16.61 -25.75
CA PHE A 402 3.09 17.19 -24.75
C PHE A 402 1.67 17.33 -25.28
N THR A 403 0.71 17.41 -24.38
CA THR A 403 -0.70 17.60 -24.72
C THR A 403 -0.97 19.04 -25.16
N ALA A 404 -2.05 19.26 -25.91
CA ALA A 404 -2.47 20.59 -26.31
C ALA A 404 -2.66 21.54 -25.12
N ALA A 405 -3.20 21.04 -23.99
CA ALA A 405 -3.37 21.82 -22.78
C ALA A 405 -2.02 22.24 -22.14
N GLU A 406 -1.02 21.35 -22.17
CA GLU A 406 0.34 21.64 -21.73
C GLU A 406 1.00 22.69 -22.62
N TYR A 407 0.90 22.60 -23.95
CA TYR A 407 1.43 23.63 -24.86
C TYR A 407 0.74 24.98 -24.69
N LEU A 408 -0.58 25.01 -24.50
CA LEU A 408 -1.31 26.25 -24.23
C LEU A 408 -0.89 26.88 -22.89
N SER A 409 -0.47 26.07 -21.91
CA SER A 409 0.04 26.56 -20.62
C SER A 409 1.37 27.29 -20.77
N LEU A 410 2.26 26.82 -21.67
CA LEU A 410 3.51 27.52 -22.01
C LEU A 410 3.26 28.93 -22.57
N LEU A 411 2.13 29.16 -23.25
CA LEU A 411 1.75 30.48 -23.77
C LEU A 411 1.07 31.36 -22.72
N LYS A 412 0.43 30.76 -21.72
CA LYS A 412 -0.31 31.49 -20.68
C LYS A 412 0.63 32.14 -19.66
N VAL A 413 1.71 31.45 -19.30
CA VAL A 413 2.67 31.93 -18.30
C VAL A 413 3.48 33.11 -18.84
N ALA A 414 3.62 34.16 -18.02
CA ALA A 414 4.40 35.34 -18.40
C ALA A 414 5.91 35.07 -18.25
N VAL A 415 6.64 35.16 -19.36
CA VAL A 415 8.12 35.07 -19.36
C VAL A 415 8.69 36.44 -19.70
N PRO A 416 9.44 37.07 -18.79
CA PRO A 416 10.05 38.39 -19.05
C PRO A 416 10.88 38.38 -20.33
N GLY A 417 10.62 39.35 -21.22
CA GLY A 417 11.36 39.49 -22.49
C GLY A 417 10.86 38.60 -23.64
N ARG A 418 9.85 37.73 -23.42
CA ARG A 418 9.23 36.93 -24.49
C ARG A 418 7.93 37.56 -24.95
N GLU A 419 7.91 38.07 -26.17
CA GLU A 419 6.69 38.60 -26.80
C GLU A 419 5.83 37.46 -27.36
N ILE A 420 4.56 37.42 -26.96
CA ILE A 420 3.59 36.42 -27.44
C ILE A 420 2.57 37.14 -28.33
N PRO A 421 2.50 36.81 -29.64
CA PRO A 421 1.50 37.35 -30.54
C PRO A 421 0.06 37.04 -30.11
N THR A 422 -0.89 37.90 -30.44
CA THR A 422 -2.31 37.72 -30.07
C THR A 422 -2.96 36.50 -30.71
N ASP A 423 -2.46 36.09 -31.88
CA ASP A 423 -2.87 34.90 -32.66
C ASP A 423 -2.12 33.63 -32.26
N ALA A 424 -1.24 33.68 -31.24
CA ALA A 424 -0.40 32.55 -30.85
C ALA A 424 -1.18 31.27 -30.53
N LYS A 425 -2.32 31.39 -29.86
CA LYS A 425 -3.20 30.24 -29.54
C LYS A 425 -3.78 29.61 -30.80
N GLU A 426 -4.17 30.42 -31.78
CA GLU A 426 -4.71 29.92 -33.05
C GLU A 426 -3.62 29.21 -33.85
N ARG A 427 -2.40 29.77 -33.91
CA ARG A 427 -1.24 29.15 -34.58
C ARG A 427 -0.89 27.78 -33.98
N VAL A 428 -0.82 27.68 -32.66
CA VAL A 428 -0.57 26.38 -31.99
C VAL A 428 -1.73 25.41 -32.23
N SER A 429 -2.98 25.87 -32.15
CA SER A 429 -4.14 25.00 -32.38
C SER A 429 -4.21 24.48 -33.81
N GLN A 430 -3.75 25.26 -34.81
CA GLN A 430 -3.65 24.81 -36.19
C GLN A 430 -2.63 23.69 -36.35
N ILE A 431 -1.44 23.84 -35.73
CA ILE A 431 -0.39 22.80 -35.77
C ILE A 431 -0.89 21.49 -35.16
N LEU A 432 -1.52 21.55 -33.98
CA LEU A 432 -2.01 20.37 -33.25
C LEU A 432 -3.32 19.77 -33.81
N SER A 433 -3.86 20.35 -34.90
CA SER A 433 -5.08 19.86 -35.57
C SER A 433 -4.80 19.10 -36.86
N HIS A 434 -3.53 19.10 -37.29
CA HIS A 434 -3.04 18.40 -38.47
C HIS A 434 -2.55 17.00 -38.09
#